data_AF-A0A829WD04-F1
#
_entry.id   AF-A0A829WD04-F1
#
_cell.length_a   1.000
_cell.length_b   1.000
_cell.length_c   1.000
_cell.angle_alpha   90.00
_cell.angle_beta   90.00
_cell.angle_gamma   90.00
#
_symmetry.space_group_name_H-M   'P 1'
#
loop_
_entity.id
_entity.type
_entity.pdbx_description
1 polymer ?
#
loop_
_entity_poly.entity_id
_entity_poly.type
_entity_poly.pdbx_seq_one_letter_code
_entity_poly.pdbx_strand_id
1 'polypeptide(L)'
;MEHLFFTKVEKPSQDRRKRGGFPPSSDRKNNIQHGEKLLSQVRNHVTENIDDIQKFRFEPHLVMKVELEKDAILSEANISKLESMGLKVIDTEEKELMVLFADDYELKEFNKAIDDYKQGVIARTKIENEDLFSSIRSVSRWNQEDRKGQDIEQLSEIDYIDCYLWIFDSLNETKNKAEEFIKNAEQNCMKYCDKYISQTVAVVRLKIQKKQLLYFLKHPLIYRIDRIPNYHIKRAERAAISNIALSDIKYNGDLLTEDSASICVIDSGILSGHPLLKDAIGDAKTFYVSDGYTANENDIDGHGTMVAGICEYGIIHPDAQFIPRIFLYNAKIHDGEYLGDFELCKQELYDEKIEIDMEQEDLLYNFYLGNVTEKDLFDNIGLKTRVQETKSIIKKYTHMHEKLIVNQMREIVEYFYDNYGCRIFNLSQGDLNYPYNDKKPRAWTCVLDELQREYDILFIVSSGNYDYTYEHDVKNILADYPKYFFTDEKARVIDPAASSISLTVGGMALSSIPFVASDERISALPISQKNQISSSTRIGPGIQKAIKPERV
;
A
#
# COMPACT_ATOMS: atom_id res chain seq x y z
N MET A 1 -30.21 7.38 -2.77
CA MET A 1 -29.47 6.52 -3.71
C MET A 1 -28.36 7.38 -4.29
N GLU A 2 -27.24 7.44 -3.59
CA GLU A 2 -26.08 8.18 -4.07
C GLU A 2 -25.36 7.34 -5.12
N HIS A 3 -25.03 7.97 -6.24
CA HIS A 3 -24.44 7.32 -7.40
C HIS A 3 -22.96 7.03 -7.17
N LEU A 4 -22.48 5.91 -7.73
CA LEU A 4 -21.06 5.54 -7.80
C LEU A 4 -20.25 6.66 -8.48
N PHE A 5 -19.35 7.30 -7.74
CA PHE A 5 -18.41 8.28 -8.27
C PHE A 5 -17.21 7.57 -8.89
N PHE A 6 -17.07 7.64 -10.21
CA PHE A 6 -15.82 7.30 -10.89
C PHE A 6 -14.92 8.52 -10.91
N THR A 7 -13.84 8.51 -10.13
CA THR A 7 -12.78 9.53 -10.26
C THR A 7 -12.05 9.27 -11.57
N LYS A 8 -12.27 10.12 -12.56
CA LYS A 8 -11.50 10.13 -13.81
C LYS A 8 -10.05 10.43 -13.44
N VAL A 9 -9.15 9.47 -13.62
CA VAL A 9 -7.71 9.70 -13.49
C VAL A 9 -7.33 10.68 -14.60
N GLU A 10 -7.01 11.91 -14.24
CA GLU A 10 -6.41 12.87 -15.18
C GLU A 10 -5.04 12.34 -15.57
N LYS A 11 -4.90 11.93 -16.83
CA LYS A 11 -3.57 11.76 -17.43
C LYS A 11 -2.93 13.15 -17.45
N PRO A 12 -1.73 13.33 -16.89
CA PRO A 12 -1.05 14.62 -16.91
C PRO A 12 -0.89 15.08 -18.37
N SER A 13 -1.24 16.33 -18.64
CA SER A 13 -0.92 16.98 -19.90
C SER A 13 0.60 17.11 -19.98
N GLN A 14 1.26 16.23 -20.72
CA GLN A 14 2.67 16.42 -20.99
C GLN A 14 2.85 17.50 -22.06
N ASP A 15 3.48 18.58 -21.60
CA ASP A 15 3.90 19.76 -22.34
C ASP A 15 4.47 19.42 -23.73
N ARG A 16 3.68 19.74 -24.77
CA ARG A 16 4.18 19.84 -26.14
C ARG A 16 5.02 21.10 -26.25
N ARG A 17 6.34 20.92 -26.23
CA ARG A 17 7.33 21.49 -27.20
C ARG A 17 8.75 21.42 -26.63
N LYS A 18 9.52 20.41 -27.05
CA LYS A 18 10.98 20.55 -27.20
C LYS A 18 11.43 19.94 -28.53
N ARG A 19 12.39 20.65 -29.12
CA ARG A 19 12.83 20.64 -30.52
C ARG A 19 13.37 19.28 -30.96
N GLY A 20 13.18 18.97 -32.25
CA GLY A 20 13.63 17.74 -32.91
C GLY A 20 15.07 17.39 -32.57
N GLY A 21 15.23 16.31 -31.81
CA GLY A 21 16.50 15.61 -31.64
C GLY A 21 16.71 14.70 -32.83
N PHE A 22 17.90 14.77 -33.43
CA PHE A 22 18.35 13.78 -34.41
C PHE A 22 18.44 12.41 -33.71
N PRO A 23 18.03 11.30 -34.38
CA PRO A 23 18.21 9.98 -33.83
C PRO A 23 19.71 9.69 -33.62
N PRO A 24 20.08 8.98 -32.54
CA PRO A 24 21.47 8.62 -32.30
C PRO A 24 21.96 7.67 -33.40
N SER A 25 23.18 7.93 -33.87
CA SER A 25 23.91 7.11 -34.83
C SER A 25 24.30 5.78 -34.17
N SER A 26 23.40 4.80 -34.15
CA SER A 26 23.82 3.40 -33.97
C SER A 26 24.43 2.89 -35.28
N ASP A 27 25.37 1.95 -35.16
CA ASP A 27 26.19 1.43 -36.24
C ASP A 27 25.43 1.22 -37.55
N ARG A 28 25.91 1.89 -38.61
CA ARG A 28 25.43 1.82 -40.00
C ARG A 28 25.53 0.39 -40.53
N LYS A 29 24.65 -0.50 -40.09
CA LYS A 29 24.42 -1.78 -40.74
C LYS A 29 23.83 -1.47 -42.10
N ASN A 30 24.51 -1.97 -43.12
CA ASN A 30 24.16 -1.93 -44.53
C ASN A 30 22.61 -1.96 -44.69
N ASN A 31 22.02 -0.90 -45.27
CA ASN A 31 20.58 -0.79 -45.55
C ASN A 31 20.06 -2.04 -46.29
N ILE A 32 20.93 -2.70 -47.07
CA ILE A 32 20.67 -4.00 -47.68
C ILE A 32 20.36 -5.07 -46.61
N GLN A 33 21.26 -5.30 -45.66
CA GLN A 33 21.07 -6.31 -44.59
C GLN A 33 19.87 -5.98 -43.71
N HIS A 34 19.66 -4.70 -43.41
CA HIS A 34 18.54 -4.26 -42.60
C HIS A 34 17.20 -4.44 -43.33
N GLY A 35 17.11 -3.99 -44.58
CA GLY A 35 15.93 -4.17 -45.42
C GLY A 35 15.61 -5.65 -45.67
N GLU A 36 16.62 -6.50 -45.87
CA GLU A 36 16.44 -7.96 -45.96
C GLU A 36 15.84 -8.55 -44.68
N LYS A 37 16.35 -8.13 -43.51
CA LYS A 37 15.81 -8.54 -42.20
C LYS A 37 14.34 -8.13 -42.08
N LEU A 38 14.01 -6.87 -42.32
CA LEU A 38 12.64 -6.37 -42.22
C LEU A 38 11.69 -7.09 -43.20
N LEU A 39 12.08 -7.27 -44.45
CA LEU A 39 11.29 -8.03 -45.44
C LEU A 39 11.04 -9.48 -44.99
N SER A 40 12.06 -10.15 -44.44
CA SER A 40 11.91 -11.52 -43.93
C SER A 40 10.92 -11.60 -42.77
N GLN A 41 10.96 -10.62 -41.87
CA GLN A 41 10.06 -10.51 -40.73
C GLN A 41 8.62 -10.26 -41.15
N VAL A 42 8.40 -9.33 -42.09
CA VAL A 42 7.09 -9.02 -42.65
C VAL A 42 6.50 -10.25 -43.37
N ARG A 43 7.28 -10.95 -44.19
CA ARG A 43 6.82 -12.17 -44.88
C ARG A 43 6.43 -13.29 -43.91
N ASN A 44 7.24 -13.52 -42.88
CA ASN A 44 6.92 -14.51 -41.85
C ASN A 44 5.60 -14.15 -41.17
N HIS A 45 5.40 -12.87 -40.84
CA HIS A 45 4.18 -12.40 -40.20
C HIS A 45 2.93 -12.55 -41.08
N VAL A 46 3.01 -12.19 -42.36
CA VAL A 46 1.91 -12.39 -43.33
C VAL A 46 1.54 -13.87 -43.43
N THR A 47 2.54 -14.76 -43.49
CA THR A 47 2.32 -16.21 -43.56
C THR A 47 1.60 -16.71 -42.30
N GLU A 48 2.08 -16.33 -41.12
CA GLU A 48 1.45 -16.72 -39.86
C GLU A 48 0.02 -16.15 -39.70
N ASN A 49 -0.25 -14.95 -40.21
CA ASN A 49 -1.59 -14.37 -40.15
C ASN A 49 -2.58 -15.11 -41.04
N ILE A 50 -2.14 -15.62 -42.20
CA ILE A 50 -2.96 -16.49 -43.07
C ILE A 50 -3.33 -17.79 -42.33
N ASP A 51 -2.38 -18.39 -41.61
CA ASP A 51 -2.65 -19.57 -40.79
C ASP A 51 -3.67 -19.27 -39.67
N ASP A 52 -3.54 -18.12 -39.00
CA ASP A 52 -4.48 -17.68 -37.96
C ASP A 52 -5.88 -17.39 -38.56
N ILE A 53 -6.00 -16.79 -39.74
CA ILE A 53 -7.28 -16.61 -40.46
C ILE A 53 -7.97 -17.95 -40.69
N GLN A 54 -7.23 -18.93 -41.20
CA GLN A 54 -7.78 -20.27 -41.48
C GLN A 54 -8.22 -20.98 -40.19
N LYS A 55 -7.43 -20.85 -39.13
CA LYS A 55 -7.67 -21.51 -37.84
C LYS A 55 -8.83 -20.91 -37.07
N PHE A 56 -8.87 -19.58 -36.95
CA PHE A 56 -9.88 -18.86 -36.16
C PHE A 56 -11.12 -18.52 -36.98
N ARG A 57 -11.11 -18.75 -38.31
CA ARG A 57 -12.20 -18.38 -39.24
C ARG A 57 -12.63 -16.93 -39.03
N PHE A 58 -11.63 -16.09 -38.87
CA PHE A 58 -11.76 -14.69 -38.54
C PHE A 58 -10.95 -13.92 -39.57
N GLU A 59 -11.45 -12.76 -40.03
CA GLU A 59 -10.69 -11.85 -40.89
C GLU A 59 -10.14 -10.68 -40.05
N PRO A 60 -8.96 -10.82 -39.39
CA PRO A 60 -8.33 -9.72 -38.69
C PRO A 60 -7.62 -8.81 -39.67
N HIS A 61 -7.71 -7.51 -39.45
CA HIS A 61 -6.66 -6.62 -39.92
C HIS A 61 -5.31 -7.15 -39.44
N LEU A 62 -4.29 -7.08 -40.29
CA LEU A 62 -2.95 -7.55 -39.93
C LEU A 62 -2.37 -6.64 -38.84
N VAL A 63 -2.16 -7.19 -37.64
CA VAL A 63 -1.63 -6.44 -36.49
C VAL A 63 -0.14 -6.69 -36.32
N MET A 64 0.63 -5.63 -36.54
CA MET A 64 2.09 -5.65 -36.43
C MET A 64 2.56 -4.87 -35.21
N LYS A 65 3.52 -5.46 -34.50
CA LYS A 65 4.34 -4.78 -33.50
C LYS A 65 5.62 -4.32 -34.18
N VAL A 66 5.90 -3.03 -34.09
CA VAL A 66 7.14 -2.42 -34.58
C VAL A 66 7.96 -1.99 -33.38
N GLU A 67 9.15 -2.58 -33.27
CA GLU A 67 10.12 -2.22 -32.25
C GLU A 67 11.05 -1.14 -32.81
N LEU A 68 11.22 -0.04 -32.08
CA LEU A 68 12.08 1.06 -32.47
C LEU A 68 13.51 0.88 -31.94
N GLU A 69 14.48 1.52 -32.60
CA GLU A 69 15.84 1.64 -32.08
C GLU A 69 15.88 2.45 -30.79
N LYS A 70 16.89 2.20 -29.96
CA LYS A 70 17.03 2.87 -28.65
C LYS A 70 17.02 4.40 -28.80
N ASP A 71 16.14 5.05 -28.04
CA ASP A 71 15.90 6.51 -28.06
C ASP A 71 15.32 7.09 -29.37
N ALA A 72 14.93 6.25 -30.33
CA ALA A 72 14.25 6.69 -31.54
C ALA A 72 12.78 7.06 -31.24
N ILE A 73 12.33 8.18 -31.80
CA ILE A 73 10.93 8.63 -31.72
C ILE A 73 10.49 8.96 -33.15
N LEU A 74 9.39 8.36 -33.60
CA LEU A 74 8.82 8.67 -34.90
C LEU A 74 8.22 10.07 -34.89
N SER A 75 8.61 10.88 -35.88
CA SER A 75 7.97 12.16 -36.13
C SER A 75 6.57 11.99 -36.71
N GLU A 76 5.70 13.00 -36.61
CA GLU A 76 4.39 13.01 -37.27
C GLU A 76 4.51 12.73 -38.79
N ALA A 77 5.58 13.22 -39.44
CA ALA A 77 5.85 12.94 -40.84
C ALA A 77 6.15 11.46 -41.12
N ASN A 78 6.82 10.77 -40.19
CA ASN A 78 7.09 9.34 -40.31
C ASN A 78 5.82 8.50 -40.07
N ILE A 79 4.95 8.94 -39.17
CA ILE A 79 3.63 8.34 -38.97
C ILE A 79 2.80 8.47 -40.25
N SER A 80 2.73 9.66 -40.85
CA SER A 80 2.01 9.85 -42.12
C SER A 80 2.60 9.06 -43.28
N LYS A 81 3.92 8.80 -43.29
CA LYS A 81 4.54 7.89 -44.27
C LYS A 81 4.03 6.45 -44.10
N LEU A 82 3.97 5.94 -42.86
CA LEU A 82 3.41 4.60 -42.59
C LEU A 82 1.93 4.52 -43.03
N GLU A 83 1.14 5.55 -42.74
CA GLU A 83 -0.26 5.65 -43.19
C GLU A 83 -0.36 5.65 -44.72
N SER A 84 0.52 6.37 -45.42
CA SER A 84 0.58 6.35 -46.89
C SER A 84 0.99 4.99 -47.47
N MET A 85 1.65 4.13 -46.67
CA MET A 85 2.02 2.76 -47.02
C MET A 85 0.91 1.74 -46.69
N GLY A 86 -0.28 2.20 -46.28
CA GLY A 86 -1.42 1.37 -45.93
C GLY A 86 -1.39 0.83 -44.50
N LEU A 87 -0.62 1.47 -43.61
CA LEU A 87 -0.49 1.10 -42.20
C LEU A 87 -1.07 2.17 -41.27
N LYS A 88 -2.01 1.77 -40.42
CA LYS A 88 -2.61 2.66 -39.42
C LYS A 88 -1.96 2.46 -38.05
N VAL A 89 -1.51 3.55 -37.43
CA VAL A 89 -0.93 3.52 -36.08
C VAL A 89 -2.06 3.55 -35.04
N ILE A 90 -2.12 2.55 -34.14
CA ILE A 90 -3.14 2.49 -33.08
C ILE A 90 -2.60 2.93 -31.73
N ASP A 91 -1.40 2.47 -31.36
CA ASP A 91 -0.80 2.80 -30.08
C ASP A 91 0.71 2.99 -30.21
N THR A 92 1.21 3.97 -29.47
CA THR A 92 2.63 4.28 -29.32
C THR A 92 2.95 4.21 -27.83
N GLU A 93 3.21 3.01 -27.32
CA GLU A 93 3.66 2.83 -25.94
C GLU A 93 5.10 3.39 -25.78
N GLU A 94 5.53 3.65 -24.54
CA GLU A 94 6.78 4.39 -24.27
C GLU A 94 8.00 3.78 -25.00
N LYS A 95 8.53 4.58 -25.94
CA LYS A 95 9.81 4.48 -26.68
C LYS A 95 10.14 3.18 -27.43
N GLU A 96 9.46 2.07 -27.21
CA GLU A 96 9.91 0.77 -27.72
C GLU A 96 8.91 0.04 -28.60
N LEU A 97 7.60 0.33 -28.50
CA LEU A 97 6.58 -0.56 -29.03
C LEU A 97 5.43 0.20 -29.70
N MET A 98 5.33 0.06 -31.02
CA MET A 98 4.28 0.67 -31.83
C MET A 98 3.41 -0.42 -32.46
N VAL A 99 2.09 -0.30 -32.36
CA VAL A 99 1.15 -1.24 -32.98
C VAL A 99 0.51 -0.66 -34.22
N LEU A 100 0.65 -1.37 -35.35
CA LEU A 100 0.13 -0.99 -36.66
C LEU A 100 -0.92 -1.97 -37.16
N PHE A 101 -1.92 -1.45 -37.88
CA PHE A 101 -2.95 -2.20 -38.59
C PHE A 101 -2.74 -2.03 -40.07
N ALA A 102 -2.76 -3.12 -40.84
CA ALA A 102 -2.72 -3.05 -42.28
C ALA A 102 -4.09 -3.28 -42.91
N ASP A 103 -4.44 -2.43 -43.87
CA ASP A 103 -5.64 -2.58 -44.69
C ASP A 103 -5.43 -3.62 -45.81
N ASP A 104 -4.18 -3.83 -46.23
CA ASP A 104 -3.77 -4.82 -47.23
C ASP A 104 -2.97 -5.96 -46.60
N TYR A 105 -3.51 -7.18 -46.68
CA TYR A 105 -2.86 -8.41 -46.19
C TYR A 105 -1.53 -8.71 -46.89
N GLU A 106 -1.36 -8.26 -48.13
CA GLU A 106 -0.13 -8.47 -48.90
C GLU A 106 0.92 -7.38 -48.63
N LEU A 107 0.54 -6.33 -47.89
CA LEU A 107 1.41 -5.21 -47.52
C LEU A 107 2.17 -4.64 -48.72
N LYS A 108 1.53 -4.49 -49.89
CA LYS A 108 2.23 -4.20 -51.15
C LYS A 108 3.09 -2.95 -51.09
N GLU A 109 2.51 -1.83 -50.68
CA GLU A 109 3.20 -0.54 -50.62
C GLU A 109 4.27 -0.52 -49.52
N PHE A 110 4.00 -1.15 -48.37
CA PHE A 110 5.01 -1.26 -47.31
C PHE A 110 6.20 -2.14 -47.71
N ASN A 111 5.95 -3.30 -48.32
CA ASN A 111 7.00 -4.18 -48.84
C ASN A 111 7.84 -3.51 -49.93
N LYS A 112 7.18 -2.76 -50.82
CA LYS A 112 7.86 -1.95 -51.84
C LYS A 112 8.74 -0.89 -51.21
N ALA A 113 8.24 -0.14 -50.23
CA ALA A 113 9.01 0.90 -49.54
C ALA A 113 10.24 0.32 -48.81
N ILE A 114 10.14 -0.88 -48.20
CA ILE A 114 11.30 -1.55 -47.61
C ILE A 114 12.29 -2.00 -48.69
N ASP A 115 11.82 -2.49 -49.83
CA ASP A 115 12.70 -2.91 -50.94
C ASP A 115 13.41 -1.72 -51.59
N ASP A 116 12.74 -0.57 -51.75
CA ASP A 116 13.34 0.68 -52.22
C ASP A 116 14.44 1.17 -51.25
N TYR A 117 14.18 1.08 -49.94
CA TYR A 117 15.18 1.35 -48.89
C TYR A 117 16.37 0.38 -48.96
N LYS A 118 16.10 -0.91 -49.17
CA LYS A 118 17.11 -1.96 -49.33
C LYS A 118 17.99 -1.74 -50.56
N GLN A 119 17.38 -1.36 -51.69
CA GLN A 119 18.07 -1.06 -52.95
C GLN A 119 18.80 0.28 -52.93
N GLY A 120 18.49 1.16 -51.96
CA GLY A 120 19.12 2.46 -51.83
C GLY A 120 18.58 3.50 -52.83
N VAL A 121 17.29 3.41 -53.19
CA VAL A 121 16.63 4.38 -54.08
C VAL A 121 16.75 5.78 -53.48
N ILE A 122 17.22 6.76 -54.26
CA ILE A 122 17.52 8.11 -53.76
C ILE A 122 16.33 9.05 -53.97
N ALA A 123 15.85 9.64 -52.88
CA ALA A 123 14.92 10.76 -52.88
C ALA A 123 15.68 12.07 -52.63
N ARG A 124 15.90 12.85 -53.70
CA ARG A 124 16.67 14.12 -53.74
C ARG A 124 18.15 13.98 -53.37
N THR A 125 18.47 13.73 -52.10
CA THR A 125 19.84 13.71 -51.56
C THR A 125 20.13 12.55 -50.61
N LYS A 126 19.10 11.80 -50.18
CA LYS A 126 19.22 10.66 -49.25
C LYS A 126 18.45 9.47 -49.77
N ILE A 127 18.69 8.30 -49.19
CA ILE A 127 17.88 7.12 -49.49
C ILE A 127 16.43 7.41 -49.07
N GLU A 128 15.47 7.02 -49.91
CA GLU A 128 14.05 7.21 -49.65
C GLU A 128 13.63 6.48 -48.37
N ASN A 129 12.88 7.18 -47.51
CA ASN A 129 12.41 6.69 -46.21
C ASN A 129 13.51 6.20 -45.25
N GLU A 130 14.78 6.58 -45.47
CA GLU A 130 15.91 6.19 -44.63
C GLU A 130 15.70 6.60 -43.16
N ASP A 131 15.14 7.77 -42.92
CA ASP A 131 14.81 8.29 -41.58
C ASP A 131 13.74 7.48 -40.84
N LEU A 132 12.79 6.91 -41.57
CA LEU A 132 11.77 6.02 -41.02
C LEU A 132 12.37 4.64 -40.74
N PHE A 133 12.93 3.98 -41.77
CA PHE A 133 13.36 2.59 -41.64
C PHE A 133 14.59 2.43 -40.74
N SER A 134 15.50 3.40 -40.68
CA SER A 134 16.60 3.36 -39.70
C SER A 134 16.15 3.45 -38.24
N SER A 135 14.93 3.96 -38.00
CA SER A 135 14.36 4.03 -36.65
C SER A 135 13.69 2.71 -36.23
N ILE A 136 13.43 1.80 -37.18
CA ILE A 136 12.73 0.52 -36.95
C ILE A 136 13.78 -0.56 -36.72
N ARG A 137 13.83 -1.14 -35.52
CA ARG A 137 14.72 -2.24 -35.15
C ARG A 137 14.20 -3.59 -35.64
N SER A 138 12.90 -3.82 -35.50
CA SER A 138 12.23 -5.07 -35.89
C SER A 138 10.75 -4.86 -36.16
N VAL A 139 10.21 -5.74 -37.01
CA VAL A 139 8.76 -5.95 -37.13
C VAL A 139 8.45 -7.37 -36.65
N SER A 140 7.40 -7.52 -35.85
CA SER A 140 6.94 -8.81 -35.34
C SER A 140 5.43 -8.84 -35.19
N ARG A 141 4.85 -10.00 -34.93
CA ARG A 141 3.44 -10.11 -34.52
C ARG A 141 3.24 -9.61 -33.09
N TRP A 142 2.01 -9.21 -32.77
CA TRP A 142 1.53 -9.26 -31.39
C TRP A 142 1.49 -10.73 -30.95
N ASN A 143 2.26 -11.12 -29.94
CA ASN A 143 2.45 -12.52 -29.54
C ASN A 143 1.66 -12.89 -28.27
N GLN A 144 1.88 -14.08 -27.72
CA GLN A 144 1.15 -14.56 -26.53
C GLN A 144 1.56 -13.79 -25.27
N GLU A 145 2.85 -13.50 -25.10
CA GLU A 145 3.35 -12.73 -23.97
C GLU A 145 2.84 -11.29 -24.02
N ASP A 146 2.81 -10.67 -25.20
CA ASP A 146 2.24 -9.32 -25.37
C ASP A 146 0.74 -9.26 -24.99
N ARG A 147 0.01 -10.39 -25.05
CA ARG A 147 -1.41 -10.49 -24.65
C ARG A 147 -1.62 -10.79 -23.18
N LYS A 148 -0.60 -11.20 -22.44
CA LYS A 148 -0.75 -11.50 -21.02
C LYS A 148 -0.93 -10.19 -20.27
N GLY A 149 -2.12 -10.01 -19.73
CA GLY A 149 -2.41 -8.93 -18.81
C GLY A 149 -2.20 -9.34 -17.35
N GLN A 150 -2.89 -8.65 -16.47
CA GLN A 150 -2.69 -8.77 -15.02
C GLN A 150 -3.06 -10.17 -14.50
N ASP A 151 -2.17 -10.74 -13.67
CA ASP A 151 -2.35 -11.96 -12.88
C ASP A 151 -2.82 -13.20 -13.66
N ILE A 152 -2.63 -13.22 -14.99
CA ILE A 152 -3.15 -14.28 -15.86
C ILE A 152 -2.51 -15.65 -15.61
N GLU A 153 -1.30 -15.67 -15.06
CA GLU A 153 -0.58 -16.91 -14.72
C GLU A 153 -1.20 -17.62 -13.49
N GLN A 154 -1.96 -16.89 -12.68
CA GLN A 154 -2.60 -17.35 -11.45
C GLN A 154 -4.01 -17.92 -11.65
N LEU A 155 -4.46 -18.13 -12.90
CA LEU A 155 -5.78 -18.73 -13.16
C LEU A 155 -5.92 -20.10 -12.48
N SER A 156 -7.08 -20.31 -11.85
CA SER A 156 -7.54 -21.60 -11.37
C SER A 156 -7.92 -22.53 -12.53
N GLU A 157 -8.19 -23.82 -12.25
CA GLU A 157 -8.61 -24.79 -13.29
C GLU A 157 -9.84 -24.34 -14.09
N ILE A 158 -10.77 -23.66 -13.42
CA ILE A 158 -11.90 -22.96 -14.02
C ILE A 158 -11.90 -21.54 -13.46
N ASP A 159 -11.90 -20.54 -14.34
CA ASP A 159 -11.87 -19.14 -13.94
C ASP A 159 -12.51 -18.24 -15.01
N TYR A 160 -12.60 -16.95 -14.74
CA TYR A 160 -13.07 -15.94 -15.68
C TYR A 160 -11.91 -15.08 -16.18
N ILE A 161 -12.01 -14.68 -17.45
CA ILE A 161 -11.07 -13.78 -18.10
C ILE A 161 -11.80 -12.64 -18.80
N ASP A 162 -11.17 -11.47 -18.83
CA ASP A 162 -11.58 -10.33 -19.64
C ASP A 162 -10.68 -10.24 -20.86
N CYS A 163 -11.27 -10.50 -22.04
CA CYS A 163 -10.60 -10.38 -23.33
C CYS A 163 -10.80 -8.97 -23.86
N TYR A 164 -9.73 -8.17 -23.85
CA TYR A 164 -9.71 -6.85 -24.45
C TYR A 164 -9.42 -6.98 -25.95
N LEU A 165 -10.36 -6.50 -26.76
CA LEU A 165 -10.34 -6.58 -28.21
C LEU A 165 -9.78 -5.30 -28.82
N TRP A 166 -9.13 -5.44 -29.97
CA TRP A 166 -8.72 -4.29 -30.78
C TRP A 166 -9.92 -3.42 -31.17
N ILE A 167 -9.67 -2.11 -31.29
CA ILE A 167 -10.67 -1.10 -31.63
C ILE A 167 -10.41 -0.63 -33.05
N PHE A 168 -11.49 -0.47 -33.82
CA PHE A 168 -11.45 -0.04 -35.20
C PHE A 168 -12.04 1.36 -35.36
N ASP A 169 -11.89 1.95 -36.55
CA ASP A 169 -12.24 3.35 -36.83
C ASP A 169 -13.70 3.67 -36.57
N SER A 170 -14.58 2.71 -36.85
CA SER A 170 -16.00 2.87 -36.55
C SER A 170 -16.42 1.99 -35.38
N LEU A 171 -17.27 2.54 -34.52
CA LEU A 171 -17.93 1.76 -33.47
C LEU A 171 -18.70 0.57 -34.06
N ASN A 172 -19.26 0.74 -35.27
CA ASN A 172 -20.03 -0.31 -35.93
C ASN A 172 -19.13 -1.50 -36.33
N GLU A 173 -17.96 -1.21 -36.86
CA GLU A 173 -16.96 -2.23 -37.18
C GLU A 173 -16.45 -2.94 -35.92
N THR A 174 -16.12 -2.19 -34.87
CA THR A 174 -15.71 -2.76 -33.58
C THR A 174 -16.80 -3.68 -33.01
N LYS A 175 -18.07 -3.29 -33.09
CA LYS A 175 -19.21 -4.14 -32.72
C LYS A 175 -19.28 -5.40 -33.56
N ASN A 176 -19.20 -5.29 -34.89
CA ASN A 176 -19.26 -6.43 -35.79
C ASN A 176 -18.13 -7.44 -35.51
N LYS A 177 -16.90 -6.96 -35.31
CA LYS A 177 -15.74 -7.80 -34.97
C LYS A 177 -15.87 -8.44 -33.59
N ALA A 178 -16.42 -7.72 -32.60
CA ALA A 178 -16.72 -8.30 -31.30
C ALA A 178 -17.78 -9.41 -31.37
N GLU A 179 -18.83 -9.27 -32.18
CA GLU A 179 -19.82 -10.34 -32.38
C GLU A 179 -19.21 -11.57 -33.07
N GLU A 180 -18.32 -11.36 -34.04
CA GLU A 180 -17.57 -12.43 -34.71
C GLU A 180 -16.69 -13.19 -33.70
N PHE A 181 -15.97 -12.44 -32.84
CA PHE A 181 -15.21 -13.02 -31.71
C PHE A 181 -16.10 -13.84 -30.78
N ILE A 182 -17.24 -13.31 -30.35
CA ILE A 182 -18.12 -14.01 -29.40
C ILE A 182 -18.61 -15.33 -29.98
N LYS A 183 -19.07 -15.34 -31.24
CA LYS A 183 -19.50 -16.58 -31.93
C LYS A 183 -18.38 -17.62 -32.00
N ASN A 184 -17.14 -17.19 -32.25
CA ASN A 184 -15.98 -18.07 -32.25
C ASN A 184 -15.63 -18.57 -30.82
N ALA A 185 -15.69 -17.67 -29.84
CA ALA A 185 -15.35 -17.94 -28.45
C ALA A 185 -16.33 -18.91 -27.79
N GLU A 186 -17.63 -18.86 -28.10
CA GLU A 186 -18.65 -19.76 -27.56
C GLU A 186 -18.33 -21.25 -27.80
N GLN A 187 -17.60 -21.58 -28.87
CA GLN A 187 -17.19 -22.95 -29.18
C GLN A 187 -15.93 -23.39 -28.41
N ASN A 188 -15.19 -22.44 -27.84
CA ASN A 188 -13.86 -22.65 -27.27
C ASN A 188 -13.74 -22.21 -25.80
N CYS A 189 -14.81 -21.66 -25.22
CA CYS A 189 -14.91 -21.34 -23.80
C CYS A 189 -15.93 -22.26 -23.10
N MET A 190 -16.05 -22.14 -21.78
CA MET A 190 -17.15 -22.77 -21.05
C MET A 190 -18.44 -21.97 -21.17
N LYS A 191 -18.33 -20.63 -21.14
CA LYS A 191 -19.47 -19.73 -21.19
C LYS A 191 -19.04 -18.32 -21.59
N TYR A 192 -19.71 -17.76 -22.60
CA TYR A 192 -19.76 -16.32 -22.81
C TYR A 192 -20.62 -15.67 -21.69
N CYS A 193 -20.08 -14.64 -21.04
CA CYS A 193 -20.68 -14.05 -19.84
C CYS A 193 -21.27 -12.66 -20.11
N ASP A 194 -20.46 -11.72 -20.62
CA ASP A 194 -20.88 -10.34 -20.86
C ASP A 194 -19.95 -9.63 -21.87
N LYS A 195 -20.35 -8.46 -22.37
CA LYS A 195 -19.51 -7.59 -23.22
C LYS A 195 -19.78 -6.10 -22.99
N TYR A 196 -18.75 -5.29 -23.21
CA TYR A 196 -18.85 -3.84 -23.29
C TYR A 196 -18.07 -3.34 -24.51
N ILE A 197 -18.75 -2.65 -25.43
CA ILE A 197 -18.16 -2.16 -26.68
C ILE A 197 -18.45 -0.65 -26.83
N SER A 198 -17.39 0.16 -26.84
CA SER A 198 -17.42 1.60 -27.05
C SER A 198 -16.38 2.02 -28.10
N GLN A 199 -16.26 3.32 -28.37
CA GLN A 199 -15.24 3.86 -29.27
C GLN A 199 -13.82 3.79 -28.69
N THR A 200 -13.69 3.54 -27.37
CA THR A 200 -12.41 3.61 -26.66
C THR A 200 -12.06 2.32 -25.94
N VAL A 201 -13.00 1.37 -25.83
CA VAL A 201 -12.72 0.06 -25.25
C VAL A 201 -13.69 -0.98 -25.80
N ALA A 202 -13.19 -2.18 -26.05
CA ALA A 202 -13.98 -3.35 -26.39
C ALA A 202 -13.53 -4.52 -25.51
N VAL A 203 -14.41 -5.02 -24.66
CA VAL A 203 -14.10 -6.09 -23.70
C VAL A 203 -15.19 -7.15 -23.75
N VAL A 204 -14.77 -8.42 -23.75
CA VAL A 204 -15.66 -9.58 -23.67
C VAL A 204 -15.22 -10.47 -22.52
N ARG A 205 -16.16 -10.79 -21.62
CA ARG A 205 -15.92 -11.65 -20.47
C ARG A 205 -16.30 -13.09 -20.79
N LEU A 206 -15.36 -14.00 -20.54
CA LEU A 206 -15.52 -15.43 -20.76
C LEU A 206 -15.23 -16.22 -19.48
N LYS A 207 -15.96 -17.32 -19.28
CA LYS A 207 -15.59 -18.37 -18.34
C LYS A 207 -14.86 -19.46 -19.10
N ILE A 208 -13.68 -19.86 -18.64
CA ILE A 208 -12.81 -20.82 -19.33
C ILE A 208 -12.26 -21.88 -18.38
N GLN A 209 -11.83 -23.01 -18.93
CA GLN A 209 -10.88 -23.91 -18.28
C GLN A 209 -9.45 -23.42 -18.55
N LYS A 210 -8.52 -23.59 -17.61
CA LYS A 210 -7.12 -23.13 -17.76
C LYS A 210 -6.48 -23.59 -19.08
N LYS A 211 -6.74 -24.82 -19.51
CA LYS A 211 -6.26 -25.37 -20.80
C LYS A 211 -6.74 -24.60 -22.04
N GLN A 212 -7.86 -23.88 -21.95
CA GLN A 212 -8.43 -23.08 -23.05
C GLN A 212 -7.75 -21.70 -23.16
N LEU A 213 -7.02 -21.23 -22.13
CA LEU A 213 -6.34 -19.93 -22.16
C LEU A 213 -5.42 -19.79 -23.38
N LEU A 214 -4.69 -20.85 -23.74
CA LEU A 214 -3.76 -20.86 -24.87
C LEU A 214 -4.46 -20.56 -26.21
N TYR A 215 -5.74 -20.91 -26.34
CA TYR A 215 -6.54 -20.56 -27.52
C TYR A 215 -6.72 -19.05 -27.62
N PHE A 216 -7.13 -18.40 -26.51
CA PHE A 216 -7.39 -16.97 -26.46
C PHE A 216 -6.10 -16.13 -26.53
N LEU A 217 -5.01 -16.58 -25.91
CA LEU A 217 -3.68 -15.94 -26.05
C LEU A 217 -3.14 -15.97 -27.49
N LYS A 218 -3.74 -16.75 -28.39
CA LYS A 218 -3.40 -16.78 -29.81
C LYS A 218 -4.45 -16.11 -30.69
N HIS A 219 -5.55 -15.62 -30.12
CA HIS A 219 -6.63 -15.06 -30.91
C HIS A 219 -6.24 -13.68 -31.47
N PRO A 220 -6.37 -13.45 -32.78
CA PRO A 220 -5.84 -12.24 -33.42
C PRO A 220 -6.55 -10.94 -32.97
N LEU A 221 -7.86 -11.00 -32.67
CA LEU A 221 -8.59 -9.84 -32.15
C LEU A 221 -8.22 -9.39 -30.74
N ILE A 222 -7.63 -10.27 -29.94
CA ILE A 222 -7.35 -9.96 -28.55
C ILE A 222 -6.01 -9.23 -28.49
N TYR A 223 -5.99 -8.04 -27.89
CA TYR A 223 -4.73 -7.36 -27.58
C TYR A 223 -4.26 -7.63 -26.15
N ARG A 224 -5.19 -7.86 -25.20
CA ARG A 224 -4.85 -8.18 -23.81
C ARG A 224 -5.89 -9.10 -23.18
N ILE A 225 -5.43 -9.98 -22.28
CA ILE A 225 -6.29 -10.80 -21.44
C ILE A 225 -5.94 -10.55 -19.97
N ASP A 226 -6.90 -10.04 -19.21
CA ASP A 226 -6.77 -9.88 -17.77
C ASP A 226 -7.53 -11.00 -17.04
N ARG A 227 -6.97 -11.50 -15.94
CA ARG A 227 -7.74 -12.28 -14.96
C ARG A 227 -8.68 -11.32 -14.23
N ILE A 228 -9.91 -11.75 -13.91
CA ILE A 228 -10.76 -10.93 -13.05
C ILE A 228 -10.06 -10.75 -11.69
N PRO A 229 -9.82 -9.52 -11.23
CA PRO A 229 -9.23 -9.30 -9.91
C PRO A 229 -10.14 -9.90 -8.85
N ASN A 230 -9.57 -10.76 -8.00
CA ASN A 230 -10.29 -11.25 -6.83
C ASN A 230 -10.35 -10.13 -5.80
N TYR A 231 -11.51 -9.47 -5.68
CA TYR A 231 -11.78 -8.62 -4.52
C TYR A 231 -12.19 -9.50 -3.34
N HIS A 232 -11.21 -9.97 -2.59
CA HIS A 232 -11.50 -10.54 -1.29
C HIS A 232 -11.62 -9.38 -0.30
N ILE A 233 -12.76 -9.28 0.37
CA ILE A 233 -12.85 -8.53 1.62
C ILE A 233 -13.07 -9.61 2.67
N LYS A 234 -12.34 -9.57 3.79
CA LYS A 234 -12.48 -10.50 4.93
C LYS A 234 -13.80 -10.30 5.70
N ARG A 235 -14.93 -10.13 5.01
CA ARG A 235 -16.27 -9.84 5.59
C ARG A 235 -16.74 -10.97 6.48
N ALA A 236 -16.71 -12.21 5.98
CA ALA A 236 -17.16 -13.38 6.72
C ALA A 236 -16.29 -13.61 7.97
N GLU A 237 -14.97 -13.44 7.85
CA GLU A 237 -14.03 -13.53 8.97
C GLU A 237 -14.28 -12.44 10.01
N ARG A 238 -14.46 -11.18 9.59
CA ARG A 238 -14.83 -10.07 10.49
C ARG A 238 -16.15 -10.35 11.20
N ALA A 239 -17.19 -10.72 10.47
CA ALA A 239 -18.50 -11.01 11.04
C ALA A 239 -18.45 -12.19 12.02
N ALA A 240 -17.61 -13.21 11.76
CA ALA A 240 -17.38 -14.28 12.70
C ALA A 240 -16.69 -13.76 13.98
N ILE A 241 -15.61 -12.98 13.84
CA ILE A 241 -14.85 -12.42 14.97
C ILE A 241 -15.73 -11.50 15.84
N SER A 242 -16.51 -10.62 15.22
CA SER A 242 -17.38 -9.67 15.93
C SER A 242 -18.54 -10.32 16.68
N ASN A 243 -18.89 -11.57 16.38
CA ASN A 243 -19.99 -12.30 17.03
C ASN A 243 -19.51 -13.33 18.07
N ILE A 244 -18.21 -13.39 18.37
CA ILE A 244 -17.67 -14.29 19.40
C ILE A 244 -18.21 -13.84 20.76
N ALA A 245 -18.91 -14.74 21.45
CA ALA A 245 -19.31 -14.50 22.84
C ALA A 245 -18.17 -14.88 23.79
N LEU A 246 -18.15 -14.29 24.99
CA LEU A 246 -17.22 -14.66 26.06
C LEU A 246 -17.26 -16.15 26.41
N SER A 247 -18.42 -16.81 26.25
CA SER A 247 -18.58 -18.25 26.47
C SER A 247 -17.87 -19.12 25.42
N ASP A 248 -17.58 -18.56 24.24
CA ASP A 248 -16.92 -19.29 23.15
C ASP A 248 -15.40 -19.30 23.33
N ILE A 249 -14.88 -18.40 24.17
CA ILE A 249 -13.46 -18.25 24.47
C ILE A 249 -12.99 -19.37 25.40
N LYS A 250 -12.04 -20.16 24.91
CA LYS A 250 -11.41 -21.24 25.69
C LYS A 250 -10.22 -20.69 26.45
N TYR A 251 -10.38 -20.53 27.76
CA TYR A 251 -9.34 -19.99 28.65
C TYR A 251 -8.92 -21.00 29.71
N ASN A 252 -7.62 -21.07 30.02
CA ASN A 252 -7.08 -21.84 31.13
C ASN A 252 -5.91 -21.10 31.78
N GLY A 253 -6.06 -20.64 33.02
CA GLY A 253 -5.06 -19.88 33.78
C GLY A 253 -4.06 -20.72 34.58
N ASP A 254 -4.15 -22.05 34.58
CA ASP A 254 -3.46 -22.92 35.54
C ASP A 254 -1.97 -23.19 35.24
N LEU A 255 -1.39 -22.55 34.21
CA LEU A 255 -0.06 -22.88 33.70
C LEU A 255 1.06 -21.90 34.06
N LEU A 256 0.73 -20.81 34.75
CA LEU A 256 1.74 -19.91 35.31
C LEU A 256 2.31 -20.49 36.60
N THR A 257 3.62 -20.34 36.75
CA THR A 257 4.38 -20.76 37.94
C THR A 257 5.21 -19.58 38.42
N GLU A 258 5.71 -19.63 39.66
CA GLU A 258 6.60 -18.58 40.19
C GLU A 258 7.87 -18.38 39.34
N ASP A 259 8.31 -19.42 38.60
CA ASP A 259 9.45 -19.37 37.69
C ASP A 259 9.10 -18.92 36.26
N SER A 260 7.84 -18.61 35.97
CA SER A 260 7.41 -18.14 34.66
C SER A 260 8.08 -16.81 34.30
N ALA A 261 8.52 -16.68 33.05
CA ALA A 261 9.12 -15.44 32.57
C ALA A 261 8.13 -14.26 32.64
N SER A 262 8.64 -13.05 32.71
CA SER A 262 7.82 -11.84 32.81
C SER A 262 8.17 -10.81 31.72
N ILE A 263 7.18 -10.06 31.27
CA ILE A 263 7.35 -8.86 30.44
C ILE A 263 6.65 -7.69 31.12
N CYS A 264 7.35 -6.57 31.26
CA CYS A 264 6.75 -5.31 31.64
C CYS A 264 6.23 -4.58 30.39
N VAL A 265 4.95 -4.26 30.37
CA VAL A 265 4.29 -3.50 29.31
C VAL A 265 4.21 -2.04 29.77
N ILE A 266 4.96 -1.18 29.08
CA ILE A 266 4.99 0.26 29.33
C ILE A 266 4.05 0.93 28.33
N ASP A 267 2.85 1.30 28.77
CA ASP A 267 1.78 1.78 27.89
C ASP A 267 0.67 2.54 28.65
N SER A 268 -0.54 2.64 28.08
CA SER A 268 -1.74 3.27 28.68
C SER A 268 -2.34 2.53 29.88
N GLY A 269 -1.81 1.35 30.22
CA GLY A 269 -2.31 0.48 31.27
C GLY A 269 -2.68 -0.91 30.76
N ILE A 270 -3.07 -1.82 31.66
CA ILE A 270 -3.72 -3.09 31.31
C ILE A 270 -5.03 -3.17 32.09
N LEU A 271 -6.12 -3.53 31.42
CA LEU A 271 -7.40 -3.77 32.10
C LEU A 271 -7.29 -5.01 33.00
N SER A 272 -7.19 -4.80 34.32
CA SER A 272 -6.98 -5.87 35.32
C SER A 272 -8.07 -6.95 35.30
N GLY A 273 -9.31 -6.56 35.02
CA GLY A 273 -10.45 -7.47 34.92
C GLY A 273 -10.58 -8.21 33.58
N HIS A 274 -9.65 -8.02 32.63
CA HIS A 274 -9.79 -8.60 31.30
C HIS A 274 -9.76 -10.15 31.37
N PRO A 275 -10.77 -10.86 30.84
CA PRO A 275 -10.92 -12.31 31.05
C PRO A 275 -9.74 -13.17 30.58
N LEU A 276 -8.97 -12.69 29.60
CA LEU A 276 -7.79 -13.37 29.08
C LEU A 276 -6.47 -12.95 29.74
N LEU A 277 -6.43 -11.88 30.54
CA LEU A 277 -5.18 -11.32 31.07
C LEU A 277 -5.12 -11.32 32.60
N LYS A 278 -6.28 -11.31 33.27
CA LYS A 278 -6.38 -11.15 34.73
C LYS A 278 -5.48 -12.09 35.55
N ASP A 279 -5.29 -13.33 35.11
CA ASP A 279 -4.48 -14.31 35.86
C ASP A 279 -2.99 -14.23 35.49
N ALA A 280 -2.64 -13.49 34.43
CA ALA A 280 -1.26 -13.22 33.99
C ALA A 280 -0.70 -11.90 34.52
N ILE A 281 -1.53 -11.01 35.06
CA ILE A 281 -1.07 -9.72 35.58
C ILE A 281 -0.43 -9.96 36.95
N GLY A 282 0.89 -9.77 37.03
CA GLY A 282 1.65 -9.96 38.26
C GLY A 282 1.55 -8.75 39.20
N ASP A 283 1.74 -7.55 38.66
CA ASP A 283 1.63 -6.29 39.39
C ASP A 283 1.34 -5.13 38.43
N ALA A 284 0.79 -4.04 38.95
CA ALA A 284 0.39 -2.87 38.19
C ALA A 284 0.71 -1.59 38.96
N LYS A 285 1.26 -0.59 38.24
CA LYS A 285 1.57 0.70 38.83
C LYS A 285 1.55 1.82 37.79
N THR A 286 1.13 3.00 38.24
CA THR A 286 1.12 4.24 37.45
C THR A 286 2.34 5.09 37.72
N PHE A 287 3.02 5.57 36.67
CA PHE A 287 4.32 6.24 36.76
C PHE A 287 4.36 7.69 36.27
N TYR A 288 3.31 8.21 35.64
CA TYR A 288 3.28 9.58 35.09
C TYR A 288 2.70 10.63 36.05
N VAL A 289 2.30 10.21 37.25
CA VAL A 289 1.54 11.04 38.19
C VAL A 289 2.47 11.64 39.26
N SER A 290 2.14 12.84 39.74
CA SER A 290 2.80 13.51 40.86
C SER A 290 1.89 13.55 42.10
N ASP A 291 2.36 14.19 43.19
CA ASP A 291 1.68 14.22 44.48
C ASP A 291 0.24 14.77 44.39
N GLY A 292 -0.71 14.05 44.99
CA GLY A 292 -2.14 14.43 45.00
C GLY A 292 -3.01 13.70 43.97
N TYR A 293 -2.42 12.87 43.11
CA TYR A 293 -3.15 12.00 42.18
C TYR A 293 -3.64 10.71 42.85
N THR A 294 -4.89 10.31 42.61
CA THR A 294 -5.35 8.96 42.96
C THR A 294 -5.09 8.03 41.78
N ALA A 295 -4.08 7.17 41.90
CA ALA A 295 -3.70 6.23 40.86
C ALA A 295 -4.87 5.32 40.48
N ASN A 296 -5.15 5.22 39.18
CA ASN A 296 -5.93 4.12 38.59
C ASN A 296 -5.02 3.43 37.59
N GLU A 297 -4.63 2.20 37.90
CA GLU A 297 -3.72 1.41 37.09
C GLU A 297 -4.40 0.76 35.88
N ASN A 298 -5.74 0.77 35.82
CA ASN A 298 -6.47 0.19 34.68
C ASN A 298 -6.26 1.02 33.41
N ASP A 299 -6.26 0.31 32.30
CA ASP A 299 -6.29 0.89 30.97
C ASP A 299 -7.62 1.58 30.70
N ILE A 300 -7.56 2.85 30.33
CA ILE A 300 -8.73 3.67 29.96
C ILE A 300 -8.81 3.82 28.43
N ASP A 301 -7.67 3.76 27.74
CA ASP A 301 -7.52 3.95 26.29
C ASP A 301 -7.75 2.65 25.51
N GLY A 302 -7.23 1.54 26.04
CA GLY A 302 -7.32 0.22 25.43
C GLY A 302 -6.06 -0.22 24.68
N HIS A 303 -5.15 0.70 24.32
CA HIS A 303 -3.93 0.35 23.59
C HIS A 303 -3.03 -0.61 24.38
N GLY A 304 -2.75 -0.31 25.66
CA GLY A 304 -1.91 -1.17 26.49
C GLY A 304 -2.50 -2.56 26.72
N THR A 305 -3.82 -2.70 26.82
CA THR A 305 -4.51 -4.00 26.90
C THR A 305 -4.36 -4.79 25.61
N MET A 306 -4.43 -4.13 24.44
CA MET A 306 -4.16 -4.79 23.15
C MET A 306 -2.70 -5.26 23.06
N VAL A 307 -1.74 -4.42 23.46
CA VAL A 307 -0.31 -4.74 23.48
C VAL A 307 -0.03 -5.93 24.41
N ALA A 308 -0.59 -5.91 25.62
CA ALA A 308 -0.48 -6.99 26.58
C ALA A 308 -1.01 -8.34 26.03
N GLY A 309 -2.13 -8.31 25.31
CA GLY A 309 -2.65 -9.48 24.61
C GLY A 309 -1.68 -10.05 23.57
N ILE A 310 -0.96 -9.20 22.84
CA ILE A 310 0.06 -9.62 21.87
C ILE A 310 1.30 -10.15 22.57
N CYS A 311 1.76 -9.53 23.67
CA CYS A 311 2.88 -10.04 24.46
C CYS A 311 2.62 -11.45 24.97
N GLU A 312 1.40 -11.72 25.43
CA GLU A 312 1.01 -13.03 25.97
C GLU A 312 0.73 -14.07 24.88
N TYR A 313 -0.09 -13.71 23.88
CA TYR A 313 -0.67 -14.67 22.96
C TYR A 313 -0.13 -14.60 21.53
N GLY A 314 0.66 -13.57 21.19
CA GLY A 314 1.13 -13.32 19.84
C GLY A 314 -0.01 -13.01 18.87
N ILE A 315 -0.01 -13.68 17.71
CA ILE A 315 -1.11 -13.55 16.74
C ILE A 315 -2.35 -14.26 17.30
N ILE A 316 -3.37 -13.48 17.64
CA ILE A 316 -4.61 -13.97 18.20
C ILE A 316 -5.44 -14.67 17.12
N HIS A 317 -5.81 -15.92 17.40
CA HIS A 317 -6.75 -16.68 16.59
C HIS A 317 -8.04 -16.94 17.40
N PRO A 318 -9.23 -16.63 16.86
CA PRO A 318 -10.53 -16.83 17.52
C PRO A 318 -10.73 -18.21 18.16
N ASP A 319 -10.29 -19.26 17.47
CA ASP A 319 -10.52 -20.64 17.86
C ASP A 319 -9.42 -21.19 18.79
N ALA A 320 -8.43 -20.36 19.15
CA ALA A 320 -7.31 -20.77 19.98
C ALA A 320 -7.76 -21.07 21.42
N GLN A 321 -6.98 -21.92 22.08
CA GLN A 321 -7.02 -22.03 23.53
C GLN A 321 -6.05 -21.00 24.11
N PHE A 322 -6.60 -20.06 24.87
CA PHE A 322 -5.84 -19.01 25.56
C PHE A 322 -5.31 -19.55 26.88
N ILE A 323 -3.99 -19.66 26.94
CA ILE A 323 -3.25 -20.17 28.08
C ILE A 323 -2.12 -19.17 28.34
N PRO A 324 -2.14 -18.42 29.46
CA PRO A 324 -1.06 -17.54 29.77
C PRO A 324 0.19 -18.36 30.16
N ARG A 325 1.35 -17.86 29.75
CA ARG A 325 2.67 -18.48 29.87
C ARG A 325 3.70 -17.52 30.45
N ILE A 326 3.46 -16.22 30.38
CA ILE A 326 4.31 -15.20 30.98
C ILE A 326 3.51 -14.36 31.98
N PHE A 327 4.22 -13.74 32.92
CA PHE A 327 3.65 -12.67 33.73
C PHE A 327 3.73 -11.35 32.96
N LEU A 328 2.67 -10.56 33.09
CA LEU A 328 2.58 -9.21 32.59
C LEU A 328 2.68 -8.24 33.75
N TYR A 329 3.66 -7.34 33.70
CA TYR A 329 3.73 -6.20 34.60
C TYR A 329 3.21 -4.96 33.91
N ASN A 330 2.23 -4.30 34.52
CA ASN A 330 1.57 -3.14 33.96
C ASN A 330 2.26 -1.85 34.44
N ALA A 331 3.03 -1.20 33.55
CA ALA A 331 3.65 0.09 33.79
C ALA A 331 2.90 1.19 33.04
N LYS A 332 1.94 1.82 33.71
CA LYS A 332 1.09 2.83 33.08
C LYS A 332 1.77 4.20 33.05
N ILE A 333 1.88 4.79 31.85
CA ILE A 333 2.57 6.08 31.60
C ILE A 333 1.67 7.17 30.98
N HIS A 334 0.43 6.86 30.61
CA HIS A 334 -0.58 7.84 30.18
C HIS A 334 -2.01 7.25 30.27
N ASP A 335 -3.02 8.09 30.05
CA ASP A 335 -4.45 7.71 29.99
C ASP A 335 -5.03 7.69 28.56
N GLY A 336 -4.21 7.96 27.54
CA GLY A 336 -4.63 8.00 26.12
C GLY A 336 -3.54 8.61 25.25
N GLU A 337 -3.84 8.95 24.00
CA GLU A 337 -2.91 9.73 23.18
C GLU A 337 -2.41 10.97 23.97
N TYR A 338 -1.13 11.34 23.86
CA TYR A 338 -0.60 12.59 24.42
C TYR A 338 -1.14 13.80 23.62
N LEU A 339 -2.45 13.96 23.60
CA LEU A 339 -3.14 15.19 23.34
C LEU A 339 -2.87 16.11 24.55
N GLY A 340 -2.80 17.43 24.35
CA GLY A 340 -2.48 18.35 25.44
C GLY A 340 -3.36 18.14 26.69
N ASP A 341 -2.87 18.56 27.85
CA ASP A 341 -3.57 18.51 29.14
C ASP A 341 -5.07 18.92 29.08
N PHE A 342 -5.38 19.97 28.33
CA PHE A 342 -6.75 20.41 28.06
C PHE A 342 -7.60 19.36 27.33
N GLU A 343 -7.09 18.77 26.24
CA GLU A 343 -7.85 17.81 25.42
C GLU A 343 -8.12 16.53 26.20
N LEU A 344 -7.15 16.06 26.99
CA LEU A 344 -7.33 14.90 27.86
C LEU A 344 -8.35 15.17 28.97
N CYS A 345 -8.29 16.35 29.58
CA CYS A 345 -9.32 16.78 30.54
C CYS A 345 -10.70 16.83 29.91
N LYS A 346 -10.81 17.39 28.71
CA LYS A 346 -12.07 17.50 27.97
C LYS A 346 -12.63 16.13 27.61
N GLN A 347 -11.78 15.22 27.16
CA GLN A 347 -12.15 13.84 26.83
C GLN A 347 -12.68 13.10 28.06
N GLU A 348 -12.00 13.16 29.21
CA GLU A 348 -12.50 12.50 30.44
C GLU A 348 -13.82 13.12 30.94
N LEU A 349 -13.97 14.44 30.86
CA LEU A 349 -15.26 15.08 31.17
C LEU A 349 -16.38 14.57 30.25
N TYR A 350 -16.10 14.40 28.96
CA TYR A 350 -17.03 13.83 28.00
C TYR A 350 -17.39 12.38 28.32
N ASP A 351 -16.40 11.53 28.60
CA ASP A 351 -16.59 10.10 28.91
C ASP A 351 -17.38 9.91 30.20
N GLU A 352 -17.14 10.77 31.20
CA GLU A 352 -17.91 10.84 32.42
C GLU A 352 -19.30 11.45 32.25
N LYS A 353 -19.67 11.92 31.05
CA LYS A 353 -20.95 12.60 30.75
C LYS A 353 -21.15 13.86 31.59
N ILE A 354 -20.07 14.60 31.83
CA ILE A 354 -20.08 15.93 32.43
C ILE A 354 -20.11 16.95 31.29
N GLU A 355 -21.30 17.52 31.05
CA GLU A 355 -21.47 18.56 30.04
C GLU A 355 -20.86 19.89 30.52
N ILE A 356 -19.97 20.44 29.71
CA ILE A 356 -19.50 21.83 29.82
C ILE A 356 -19.97 22.60 28.58
N ASP A 357 -20.38 23.84 28.77
CA ASP A 357 -20.75 24.73 27.66
C ASP A 357 -19.51 25.40 27.04
N MET A 358 -19.72 26.15 25.95
CA MET A 358 -18.64 26.80 25.21
C MET A 358 -17.87 27.83 26.05
N GLU A 359 -18.56 28.56 26.95
CA GLU A 359 -17.90 29.56 27.81
C GLU A 359 -17.04 28.87 28.88
N GLN A 360 -17.54 27.75 29.43
CA GLN A 360 -16.81 26.91 30.38
C GLN A 360 -15.59 26.26 29.74
N GLU A 361 -15.74 25.76 28.51
CA GLU A 361 -14.64 25.19 27.72
C GLU A 361 -13.56 26.23 27.43
N ASP A 362 -13.94 27.44 27.00
CA ASP A 362 -13.01 28.55 26.76
C ASP A 362 -12.26 28.95 28.03
N LEU A 363 -12.95 29.01 29.17
CA LEU A 363 -12.33 29.33 30.47
C LEU A 363 -11.35 28.24 30.90
N LEU A 364 -11.72 26.97 30.70
CA LEU A 364 -10.88 25.81 31.00
C LEU A 364 -9.64 25.78 30.10
N TYR A 365 -9.79 26.04 28.80
CA TYR A 365 -8.67 26.15 27.87
C TYR A 365 -7.69 27.25 28.28
N ASN A 366 -8.20 28.43 28.66
CA ASN A 366 -7.37 29.52 29.14
C ASN A 366 -6.66 29.22 30.47
N PHE A 367 -7.23 28.37 31.32
CA PHE A 367 -6.57 27.89 32.53
C PHE A 367 -5.34 27.03 32.19
N TYR A 368 -5.48 26.05 31.28
CA TYR A 368 -4.34 25.21 30.86
C TYR A 368 -3.26 25.99 30.10
N LEU A 369 -3.63 27.07 29.39
CA LEU A 369 -2.66 28.01 28.81
C LEU A 369 -1.95 28.91 29.86
N GLY A 370 -2.40 28.90 31.12
CA GLY A 370 -1.87 29.76 32.18
C GLY A 370 -2.40 31.21 32.16
N ASN A 371 -3.43 31.50 31.36
CA ASN A 371 -4.06 32.82 31.29
C ASN A 371 -5.03 33.08 32.45
N VAL A 372 -5.51 32.02 33.11
CA VAL A 372 -6.48 32.05 34.21
C VAL A 372 -5.91 31.28 35.40
N THR A 373 -6.07 31.79 36.62
CA THR A 373 -5.60 31.07 37.82
C THR A 373 -6.59 29.98 38.23
N GLU A 374 -6.15 28.97 38.98
CA GLU A 374 -7.04 27.91 39.51
C GLU A 374 -8.23 28.52 40.28
N LYS A 375 -7.95 29.55 41.08
CA LYS A 375 -8.97 30.25 41.86
C LYS A 375 -9.99 30.91 40.94
N ASP A 376 -9.52 31.67 39.95
CA ASP A 376 -10.40 32.36 39.00
C ASP A 376 -11.21 31.38 38.15
N LEU A 377 -10.62 30.24 37.75
CA LEU A 377 -11.35 29.17 37.09
C LEU A 377 -12.51 28.69 37.97
N PHE A 378 -12.22 28.26 39.20
CA PHE A 378 -13.25 27.64 40.04
C PHE A 378 -14.27 28.62 40.62
N ASP A 379 -13.94 29.92 40.68
CA ASP A 379 -14.89 30.97 41.06
C ASP A 379 -15.85 31.32 39.89
N ASN A 380 -15.43 31.12 38.63
CA ASN A 380 -16.19 31.58 37.44
C ASN A 380 -16.70 30.47 36.50
N ILE A 381 -16.25 29.22 36.64
CA ILE A 381 -16.66 28.08 35.78
C ILE A 381 -18.16 27.75 35.90
N GLY A 382 -18.86 28.26 36.92
CA GLY A 382 -20.33 28.21 36.96
C GLY A 382 -20.95 26.80 37.04
N LEU A 383 -20.20 25.79 37.51
CA LEU A 383 -20.65 24.41 37.59
C LEU A 383 -21.88 24.25 38.51
N LYS A 384 -22.95 23.63 37.99
CA LYS A 384 -24.24 23.43 38.70
C LYS A 384 -24.38 22.05 39.35
N THR A 385 -23.73 21.04 38.79
CA THR A 385 -23.80 19.63 39.22
C THR A 385 -22.39 19.02 39.19
N ARG A 386 -22.18 17.94 39.94
CA ARG A 386 -20.90 17.19 40.00
C ARG A 386 -19.65 18.05 40.26
N VAL A 387 -19.80 19.18 40.95
CA VAL A 387 -18.75 20.21 41.12
C VAL A 387 -17.42 19.64 41.63
N GLN A 388 -17.44 18.83 42.68
CA GLN A 388 -16.20 18.29 43.26
C GLN A 388 -15.49 17.30 42.33
N GLU A 389 -16.26 16.52 41.59
CA GLU A 389 -15.76 15.55 40.63
C GLU A 389 -15.15 16.25 39.41
N THR A 390 -15.84 17.24 38.84
CA THR A 390 -15.29 18.08 37.77
C THR A 390 -14.01 18.78 38.21
N LYS A 391 -13.96 19.34 39.43
CA LYS A 391 -12.74 19.93 39.99
C LYS A 391 -11.61 18.91 40.12
N SER A 392 -11.92 17.67 40.51
CA SER A 392 -10.96 16.59 40.60
C SER A 392 -10.40 16.22 39.24
N ILE A 393 -11.25 16.10 38.21
CA ILE A 393 -10.83 15.80 36.83
C ILE A 393 -9.95 16.92 36.28
N ILE A 394 -10.31 18.18 36.49
CA ILE A 394 -9.48 19.31 36.03
C ILE A 394 -8.09 19.28 36.70
N LYS A 395 -8.03 19.10 38.02
CA LYS A 395 -6.76 19.02 38.76
C LYS A 395 -5.91 17.81 38.40
N LYS A 396 -6.54 16.74 37.89
CA LYS A 396 -5.84 15.52 37.46
C LYS A 396 -4.78 15.83 36.39
N TYR A 397 -5.07 16.78 35.51
CA TYR A 397 -4.24 17.06 34.34
C TYR A 397 -3.27 18.23 34.50
N THR A 398 -3.37 19.00 35.60
CA THR A 398 -2.50 20.18 35.84
C THR A 398 -1.03 19.84 36.06
N HIS A 399 -0.73 18.60 36.41
CA HIS A 399 0.61 18.14 36.76
C HIS A 399 1.20 17.13 35.77
N MET A 400 0.54 16.89 34.64
CA MET A 400 0.94 15.85 33.67
C MET A 400 2.37 16.03 33.12
N HIS A 401 2.85 17.27 33.04
CA HIS A 401 4.16 17.60 32.48
C HIS A 401 5.27 17.78 33.54
N GLU A 402 4.97 17.63 34.83
CA GLU A 402 5.95 17.84 35.90
C GLU A 402 7.03 16.74 35.94
N LYS A 403 6.65 15.52 35.53
CA LYS A 403 7.51 14.36 35.61
C LYS A 403 8.14 14.04 34.26
N LEU A 404 9.46 14.19 34.19
CA LEU A 404 10.24 13.83 33.01
C LEU A 404 10.07 12.35 32.67
N ILE A 405 9.88 12.04 31.39
CA ILE A 405 9.80 10.66 30.89
C ILE A 405 11.02 9.82 31.30
N VAL A 406 12.19 10.45 31.42
CA VAL A 406 13.43 9.81 31.90
C VAL A 406 13.30 9.29 33.33
N ASN A 407 12.70 10.08 34.22
CA ASN A 407 12.45 9.65 35.60
C ASN A 407 11.39 8.55 35.64
N GLN A 408 10.34 8.66 34.82
CA GLN A 408 9.34 7.61 34.70
C GLN A 408 9.97 6.28 34.26
N MET A 409 10.81 6.27 33.21
CA MET A 409 11.48 5.05 32.74
C MET A 409 12.39 4.44 33.81
N ARG A 410 13.17 5.26 34.52
CA ARG A 410 14.06 4.80 35.59
C ARG A 410 13.26 4.17 36.74
N GLU A 411 12.22 4.86 37.21
CA GLU A 411 11.37 4.35 38.28
C GLU A 411 10.63 3.06 37.88
N ILE A 412 10.20 2.92 36.63
CA ILE A 412 9.60 1.69 36.10
C ILE A 412 10.59 0.53 36.19
N VAL A 413 11.82 0.74 35.68
CA VAL A 413 12.86 -0.28 35.70
C VAL A 413 13.22 -0.65 37.13
N GLU A 414 13.55 0.32 37.98
CA GLU A 414 13.87 0.09 39.40
C GLU A 414 12.76 -0.69 40.09
N TYR A 415 11.49 -0.28 39.89
CA TYR A 415 10.36 -0.95 40.52
C TYR A 415 10.20 -2.41 40.07
N PHE A 416 10.16 -2.69 38.77
CA PHE A 416 9.88 -4.05 38.30
C PHE A 416 11.12 -4.96 38.31
N TYR A 417 12.31 -4.40 38.19
CA TYR A 417 13.56 -5.14 38.34
C TYR A 417 13.82 -5.50 39.79
N ASP A 418 13.76 -4.55 40.73
CA ASP A 418 14.14 -4.82 42.12
C ASP A 418 13.13 -5.71 42.84
N ASN A 419 11.83 -5.52 42.57
CA ASN A 419 10.78 -6.29 43.26
C ASN A 419 10.50 -7.64 42.61
N TYR A 420 10.72 -7.79 41.30
CA TYR A 420 10.28 -8.96 40.55
C TYR A 420 11.33 -9.57 39.62
N GLY A 421 12.52 -8.97 39.50
CA GLY A 421 13.56 -9.45 38.59
C GLY A 421 13.18 -9.33 37.11
N CYS A 422 12.27 -8.42 36.74
CA CYS A 422 11.83 -8.27 35.36
C CYS A 422 12.98 -7.79 34.46
N ARG A 423 13.19 -8.47 33.33
CA ARG A 423 14.29 -8.16 32.39
C ARG A 423 13.85 -7.72 31.00
N ILE A 424 12.58 -7.85 30.65
CA ILE A 424 12.06 -7.51 29.33
C ILE A 424 10.99 -6.45 29.48
N PHE A 425 11.18 -5.32 28.80
CA PHE A 425 10.29 -4.18 28.84
C PHE A 425 9.82 -3.89 27.41
N ASN A 426 8.53 -4.05 27.16
CA ASN A 426 7.90 -3.71 25.89
C ASN A 426 7.37 -2.28 25.95
N LEU A 427 7.86 -1.42 25.04
CA LEU A 427 7.43 -0.04 24.87
C LEU A 427 6.90 0.15 23.44
N SER A 428 5.58 0.02 23.30
CA SER A 428 4.87 0.16 22.02
C SER A 428 4.45 1.60 21.72
N GLN A 429 5.17 2.58 22.28
CA GLN A 429 4.87 4.01 22.19
C GLN A 429 6.05 4.79 21.59
N GLY A 430 5.75 5.93 20.96
CA GLY A 430 6.77 6.82 20.42
C GLY A 430 6.21 8.17 19.98
N ASP A 431 7.07 9.17 19.86
CA ASP A 431 6.66 10.54 19.53
C ASP A 431 6.66 10.81 18.02
N LEU A 432 5.47 10.86 17.42
CA LEU A 432 5.26 11.09 16.00
C LEU A 432 5.87 12.41 15.49
N ASN A 433 6.07 13.41 16.36
CA ASN A 433 6.65 14.70 15.99
C ASN A 433 8.17 14.67 15.90
N TYR A 434 8.82 13.60 16.38
CA TYR A 434 10.28 13.48 16.38
C TYR A 434 10.80 12.26 15.62
N PRO A 435 10.63 12.22 14.29
CA PRO A 435 11.44 11.37 13.43
C PRO A 435 12.94 11.64 13.64
N TYR A 436 13.74 10.58 13.65
CA TYR A 436 15.17 10.68 13.87
C TYR A 436 15.86 11.43 12.72
N ASN A 437 16.54 12.51 13.08
CA ASN A 437 17.08 13.51 12.14
C ASN A 437 18.61 13.52 12.07
N ASP A 438 19.27 12.41 12.43
CA ASP A 438 20.73 12.27 12.48
C ASP A 438 21.46 13.21 13.46
N LYS A 439 20.72 13.94 14.31
CA LYS A 439 21.29 14.78 15.37
C LYS A 439 21.42 14.00 16.68
N LYS A 440 21.76 14.71 17.75
CA LYS A 440 21.85 14.14 19.09
C LYS A 440 20.52 13.45 19.46
N PRO A 441 20.58 12.20 19.96
CA PRO A 441 19.39 11.52 20.44
C PRO A 441 18.75 12.27 21.61
N ARG A 442 17.44 12.09 21.76
CA ARG A 442 16.66 12.72 22.83
C ARG A 442 16.82 11.96 24.13
N ALA A 443 16.40 12.63 25.21
CA ALA A 443 16.54 12.11 26.56
C ALA A 443 15.85 10.74 26.74
N TRP A 444 14.70 10.52 26.07
CA TRP A 444 14.01 9.23 26.11
C TRP A 444 14.84 8.11 25.48
N THR A 445 15.33 8.30 24.25
CA THR A 445 16.29 7.37 23.63
C THR A 445 17.52 7.11 24.52
N CYS A 446 18.13 8.16 25.07
CA CYS A 446 19.33 8.04 25.89
C CYS A 446 19.10 7.25 27.17
N VAL A 447 17.98 7.46 27.87
CA VAL A 447 17.70 6.75 29.13
C VAL A 447 17.47 5.26 28.90
N LEU A 448 16.88 4.86 27.77
CA LEU A 448 16.73 3.43 27.45
C LEU A 448 18.09 2.75 27.29
N ASP A 449 19.04 3.40 26.61
CA ASP A 449 20.40 2.88 26.44
C ASP A 449 21.18 2.86 27.77
N GLU A 450 20.93 3.81 28.67
CA GLU A 450 21.53 3.87 30.01
C GLU A 450 21.02 2.74 30.91
N LEU A 451 19.70 2.61 31.04
CA LEU A 451 19.06 1.62 31.92
C LEU A 451 19.36 0.18 31.49
N GLN A 452 19.41 -0.11 30.19
CA GLN A 452 19.79 -1.45 29.71
C GLN A 452 21.23 -1.83 30.10
N ARG A 453 22.16 -0.86 30.13
CA ARG A 453 23.55 -1.09 30.57
C ARG A 453 23.66 -1.23 32.08
N GLU A 454 22.84 -0.51 32.84
CA GLU A 454 22.86 -0.49 34.30
C GLU A 454 22.22 -1.75 34.90
N TYR A 455 21.08 -2.20 34.35
CA TYR A 455 20.26 -3.26 34.94
C TYR A 455 20.35 -4.63 34.21
N ASP A 456 21.07 -4.74 33.08
CA ASP A 456 21.11 -5.95 32.22
C ASP A 456 19.69 -6.41 31.82
N ILE A 457 18.96 -5.47 31.23
CA ILE A 457 17.58 -5.61 30.74
C ILE A 457 17.51 -5.35 29.23
N LEU A 458 16.38 -5.68 28.61
CA LEU A 458 16.10 -5.43 27.20
C LEU A 458 14.82 -4.60 27.04
N PHE A 459 14.92 -3.48 26.33
CA PHE A 459 13.75 -2.77 25.79
C PHE A 459 13.44 -3.28 24.39
N ILE A 460 12.16 -3.57 24.14
CA ILE A 460 11.58 -3.81 22.82
C ILE A 460 10.76 -2.58 22.48
N VAL A 461 11.09 -1.89 21.38
CA VAL A 461 10.50 -0.61 21.00
C VAL A 461 9.88 -0.65 19.61
N SER A 462 8.73 -0.01 19.44
CA SER A 462 8.11 0.14 18.11
C SER A 462 8.90 1.11 17.25
N SER A 463 9.05 0.84 15.95
CA SER A 463 9.59 1.80 14.98
C SER A 463 8.73 3.07 14.86
N GLY A 464 7.45 2.96 15.25
CA GLY A 464 6.40 3.92 15.05
C GLY A 464 5.62 3.72 13.74
N ASN A 465 4.46 4.37 13.67
CA ASN A 465 3.56 4.35 12.51
C ASN A 465 3.71 5.62 11.66
N TYR A 466 3.85 5.46 10.36
CA TYR A 466 3.95 6.54 9.38
C TYR A 466 2.61 6.71 8.65
N ASP A 467 2.11 7.95 8.65
CA ASP A 467 0.95 8.35 7.87
C ASP A 467 1.41 9.08 6.60
N TYR A 468 1.33 8.38 5.47
CA TYR A 468 1.67 8.90 4.16
C TYR A 468 0.84 10.13 3.77
N THR A 469 -0.41 10.21 4.25
CA THR A 469 -1.37 11.25 3.83
C THR A 469 -1.09 12.62 4.44
N TYR A 470 -0.21 12.69 5.44
CA TYR A 470 0.15 13.96 6.09
C TYR A 470 1.03 14.83 5.17
N GLU A 471 1.95 14.22 4.43
CA GLU A 471 2.93 14.93 3.59
C GLU A 471 2.67 14.71 2.08
N HIS A 472 1.87 13.72 1.69
CA HIS A 472 1.71 13.30 0.29
C HIS A 472 0.26 13.05 -0.13
N ASP A 473 -0.02 13.17 -1.43
CA ASP A 473 -1.32 12.78 -2.00
C ASP A 473 -1.45 11.25 -2.02
N VAL A 474 -2.45 10.74 -1.31
CA VAL A 474 -2.79 9.32 -1.21
C VAL A 474 -2.89 8.60 -2.56
N LYS A 475 -3.21 9.31 -3.66
CA LYS A 475 -3.28 8.72 -5.01
C LYS A 475 -1.94 8.15 -5.49
N ASN A 476 -0.83 8.67 -4.99
CA ASN A 476 0.50 8.28 -5.44
C ASN A 476 1.10 7.13 -4.59
N ILE A 477 0.46 6.76 -3.48
CA ILE A 477 1.03 5.82 -2.49
C ILE A 477 1.46 4.49 -3.09
N LEU A 478 0.73 3.97 -4.08
CA LEU A 478 1.07 2.71 -4.75
C LEU A 478 2.32 2.82 -5.64
N ALA A 479 2.55 4.00 -6.23
CA ALA A 479 3.73 4.27 -7.04
C ALA A 479 4.94 4.61 -6.18
N ASP A 480 4.71 5.27 -5.04
CA ASP A 480 5.77 5.72 -4.14
C ASP A 480 6.19 4.67 -3.12
N TYR A 481 5.38 3.64 -2.87
CA TYR A 481 5.78 2.50 -2.06
C TYR A 481 6.74 1.57 -2.83
N PRO A 482 7.85 1.10 -2.24
CA PRO A 482 8.38 1.39 -0.89
C PRO A 482 9.44 2.52 -0.89
N LYS A 483 9.53 3.32 -1.95
CA LYS A 483 10.57 4.34 -2.16
C LYS A 483 10.57 5.42 -1.07
N TYR A 484 9.39 5.85 -0.59
CA TYR A 484 9.29 6.93 0.41
C TYR A 484 10.03 6.60 1.72
N PHE A 485 10.21 5.32 2.06
CA PHE A 485 11.03 4.91 3.20
C PHE A 485 12.48 5.42 3.14
N PHE A 486 13.01 5.64 1.93
CA PHE A 486 14.39 6.10 1.73
C PHE A 486 14.48 7.58 1.36
N THR A 487 13.39 8.19 0.90
CA THR A 487 13.38 9.57 0.41
C THR A 487 12.68 10.56 1.34
N ASP A 488 11.79 10.09 2.20
CA ASP A 488 11.07 10.92 3.15
C ASP A 488 11.67 10.81 4.55
N GLU A 489 12.17 11.93 5.09
CA GLU A 489 12.69 12.00 6.46
C GLU A 489 11.59 11.79 7.50
N LYS A 490 10.33 12.05 7.16
CA LYS A 490 9.17 11.78 8.01
C LYS A 490 8.80 10.31 8.09
N ALA A 491 9.29 9.45 7.18
CA ALA A 491 9.12 8.00 7.27
C ALA A 491 10.15 7.34 8.20
N ARG A 492 11.05 8.12 8.81
CA ARG A 492 12.09 7.62 9.70
C ARG A 492 11.53 7.17 11.05
N VAL A 493 12.26 6.27 11.72
CA VAL A 493 11.99 5.85 13.11
C VAL A 493 11.85 7.05 14.03
N ILE A 494 10.94 6.97 15.00
CA ILE A 494 10.63 8.05 15.94
C ILE A 494 11.27 7.82 17.31
N ASP A 495 11.44 8.85 18.13
CA ASP A 495 11.91 8.70 19.51
C ASP A 495 10.93 7.80 20.30
N PRO A 496 11.39 6.75 21.02
CA PRO A 496 12.78 6.38 21.33
C PRO A 496 13.40 5.26 20.48
N ALA A 497 12.78 4.91 19.35
CA ALA A 497 13.15 3.80 18.47
C ALA A 497 14.55 3.90 17.83
N ALA A 498 15.18 5.08 17.92
CA ALA A 498 16.57 5.30 17.51
C ALA A 498 17.63 4.75 18.48
N SER A 499 17.20 4.26 19.67
CA SER A 499 18.06 3.65 20.69
C SER A 499 19.05 2.64 20.12
N SER A 500 20.29 2.70 20.61
CA SER A 500 21.40 1.94 20.05
C SER A 500 21.36 0.47 20.42
N ILE A 501 20.79 0.15 21.60
CA ILE A 501 20.80 -1.21 22.15
C ILE A 501 19.40 -1.80 22.43
N SER A 502 18.34 -1.00 22.29
CA SER A 502 16.97 -1.55 22.26
C SER A 502 16.71 -2.33 20.97
N LEU A 503 15.87 -3.37 21.05
CA LEU A 503 15.37 -4.08 19.89
C LEU A 503 14.23 -3.29 19.25
N THR A 504 14.47 -2.67 18.09
CA THR A 504 13.43 -1.91 17.38
C THR A 504 12.68 -2.83 16.42
N VAL A 505 11.34 -2.80 16.50
CA VAL A 505 10.43 -3.67 15.74
C VAL A 505 9.55 -2.82 14.83
N GLY A 506 9.55 -3.13 13.53
CA GLY A 506 8.64 -2.56 12.54
C GLY A 506 7.48 -3.47 12.20
N GLY A 507 6.63 -2.99 11.31
CA GLY A 507 5.44 -3.71 10.85
C GLY A 507 5.69 -4.50 9.57
N MET A 508 5.05 -5.66 9.45
CA MET A 508 4.98 -6.46 8.24
C MET A 508 3.52 -6.77 7.90
N ALA A 509 3.19 -6.72 6.61
CA ALA A 509 1.86 -7.06 6.15
C ALA A 509 1.61 -8.57 6.23
N LEU A 510 0.64 -8.98 7.04
CA LEU A 510 0.24 -10.39 7.20
C LEU A 510 -0.61 -10.90 6.02
N SER A 511 -1.16 -10.00 5.21
CA SER A 511 -2.15 -10.30 4.18
C SER A 511 -2.03 -9.33 3.00
N SER A 512 -2.15 -9.85 1.78
CA SER A 512 -2.36 -9.07 0.55
C SER A 512 -3.82 -8.61 0.38
N ILE A 513 -4.69 -9.00 1.31
CA ILE A 513 -6.11 -8.67 1.28
C ILE A 513 -6.36 -7.55 2.30
N PRO A 514 -6.82 -6.36 1.87
CA PRO A 514 -7.07 -5.25 2.78
C PRO A 514 -8.24 -5.56 3.72
N PHE A 515 -8.08 -5.16 4.98
CA PHE A 515 -9.14 -5.22 5.97
C PHE A 515 -9.93 -3.90 5.92
N VAL A 516 -11.06 -3.88 5.21
CA VAL A 516 -11.84 -2.64 5.01
C VAL A 516 -12.87 -2.47 6.12
N ALA A 517 -12.83 -1.33 6.80
CA ALA A 517 -13.75 -1.00 7.90
C ALA A 517 -15.19 -0.71 7.43
N SER A 518 -15.39 -0.25 6.19
CA SER A 518 -16.71 0.08 5.61
C SER A 518 -17.06 -0.71 4.35
N ASP A 519 -18.35 -1.00 4.17
CA ASP A 519 -18.88 -1.88 3.13
C ASP A 519 -18.92 -1.28 1.71
N GLU A 520 -18.66 0.03 1.57
CA GLU A 520 -18.95 0.78 0.33
C GLU A 520 -17.79 0.83 -0.69
N ARG A 521 -16.57 0.41 -0.33
CA ARG A 521 -15.42 0.50 -1.25
C ARG A 521 -15.17 -0.83 -1.97
N ILE A 522 -15.74 -0.95 -3.18
CA ILE A 522 -15.59 -2.11 -4.08
C ILE A 522 -14.13 -2.30 -4.58
N SER A 523 -13.21 -1.38 -4.27
CA SER A 523 -11.86 -1.35 -4.84
C SER A 523 -10.76 -1.00 -3.82
N ALA A 524 -10.80 -1.57 -2.61
CA ALA A 524 -9.66 -1.45 -1.71
C ALA A 524 -8.46 -2.22 -2.30
N LEU A 525 -7.37 -1.51 -2.57
CA LEU A 525 -6.12 -2.09 -3.04
C LEU A 525 -5.14 -2.21 -1.86
N PRO A 526 -4.48 -3.35 -1.68
CA PRO A 526 -3.39 -3.46 -0.71
C PRO A 526 -2.21 -2.59 -1.16
N ILE A 527 -1.64 -1.80 -0.23
CA ILE A 527 -0.41 -1.07 -0.51
C ILE A 527 0.79 -2.03 -0.38
N SER A 528 1.00 -2.58 0.81
CA SER A 528 1.98 -3.64 1.08
C SER A 528 1.33 -5.03 0.90
N GLN A 529 2.01 -5.93 0.18
CA GLN A 529 1.59 -7.32 -0.02
C GLN A 529 1.99 -8.21 1.18
N LYS A 530 1.42 -9.42 1.27
CA LYS A 530 1.80 -10.40 2.29
C LYS A 530 3.33 -10.59 2.34
N ASN A 531 3.88 -10.58 3.56
CA ASN A 531 5.30 -10.69 3.88
C ASN A 531 6.16 -9.52 3.38
N GLN A 532 5.55 -8.40 2.96
CA GLN A 532 6.28 -7.15 2.71
C GLN A 532 6.25 -6.25 3.96
N ILE A 533 7.20 -5.33 4.03
CA ILE A 533 7.24 -4.24 5.01
C ILE A 533 5.88 -3.52 4.99
N SER A 534 5.29 -3.30 6.16
CA SER A 534 4.00 -2.61 6.24
C SER A 534 4.14 -1.20 5.69
N SER A 535 3.22 -0.76 4.83
CA SER A 535 3.22 0.63 4.32
C SER A 535 3.12 1.68 5.43
N SER A 536 2.62 1.30 6.61
CA SER A 536 2.51 2.18 7.78
C SER A 536 3.72 2.13 8.71
N THR A 537 4.75 1.32 8.46
CA THR A 537 5.91 1.26 9.38
C THR A 537 6.89 2.41 9.14
N ARG A 538 7.93 2.48 9.96
CA ARG A 538 9.00 3.47 9.86
C ARG A 538 10.34 2.75 9.80
N ILE A 539 11.28 3.30 9.05
CA ILE A 539 12.62 2.71 8.91
C ILE A 539 13.72 3.69 9.31
N GLY A 540 14.95 3.22 9.38
CA GLY A 540 16.09 4.00 9.85
C GLY A 540 16.44 5.21 8.99
N PRO A 541 17.61 5.84 9.25
CA PRO A 541 18.68 5.35 10.13
C PRO A 541 18.35 5.47 11.63
N GLY A 542 19.05 4.70 12.46
CA GLY A 542 19.19 4.93 13.90
C GLY A 542 20.50 5.66 14.26
N ILE A 543 20.82 5.73 15.55
CA ILE A 543 22.09 6.30 16.05
C ILE A 543 23.29 5.67 15.33
N GLN A 544 24.28 6.49 14.97
CA GLN A 544 25.47 6.07 14.21
C GLN A 544 25.16 5.33 12.89
N LYS A 545 24.04 5.66 12.24
CA LYS A 545 23.57 5.01 11.01
C LYS A 545 23.25 3.52 11.20
N ALA A 546 22.88 3.11 12.41
CA ALA A 546 22.38 1.77 12.65
C ALA A 546 21.17 1.47 11.77
N ILE A 547 21.05 0.22 11.34
CA ILE A 547 19.90 -0.25 10.58
C ILE A 547 18.75 -0.44 11.57
N LYS A 548 17.65 0.29 11.34
CA LYS A 548 16.41 0.19 12.09
C LYS A 548 15.24 0.01 11.10
N PRO A 549 14.17 -0.70 11.48
CA PRO A 549 14.10 -1.61 12.63
C PRO A 549 15.01 -2.85 12.43
N GLU A 550 15.44 -3.49 13.51
CA GLU A 550 16.17 -4.77 13.44
C GLU A 550 15.26 -5.95 13.08
N ARG A 551 13.96 -5.83 13.35
CA ARG A 551 12.96 -6.86 13.07
C ARG A 551 11.71 -6.27 12.43
N VAL A 552 11.10 -7.03 11.51
CA VAL A 552 9.77 -6.78 10.90
C VAL A 552 8.94 -8.05 10.92
#